data_AF-A0A9P3MV91-F1
#
_entry.id   AF-A0A9P3MV91-F1
#
_cell.length_a   1.000
_cell.length_b   1.000
_cell.length_c   1.000
_cell.angle_alpha   90.00
_cell.angle_beta   90.00
_cell.angle_gamma   90.00
#
_symmetry.space_group_name_H-M   'P 1'
#
loop_
_entity.id
_entity.type
_entity.pdbx_description
1 polymer ?
#
loop_
_entity_poly.entity_id
_entity_poly.type
_entity_poly.pdbx_seq_one_letter_code
_entity_poly.pdbx_strand_id
1 'polypeptide(L)'
;MSLPRRFVLILLLLSVLLLVHQPVASAWQGHGNRGACASTQSACQEHDPQLEADGKTGVAVGAAAASDIAATGGAAADAAAAPSAATSDDQTAQKERETEEPEREMGVSESEPSVTQSEAAIMDEDSSSPEAQAGVPEVNVTAMRLQVQEMFYHAYDGYKRFAFPQDELKPLSCSGSNPYGGMAMTLMESLGTLLLLGNVTEFNWGVDYLSQHLSFDLDIRVNVFEANIRALGSLLSAHVLILQSRDPTLPPVHPSLAGVHLAPGYNGRLLELAIDLGFRLLPAFSSGTPIPYAWVNLRRGVLPDEVTHTCTAGAGTLLLEFSVLSNLSGIPIFQVKAEAAVVALYRRRSSLNLVGNGISSVSGVWLQRESTAGAGVDSFFEYLLKGYLLLGKGYLRRMFSKMYSGAMRYMAVRGEPMVRWLLDVGMDNGHLGRHYASSLQAFWPAMQVIAGQTADARVIHSGLWAVWQKFSFLPELFSLTASAVHPVERGYPLRPEMAESAYFLFKATGNRTYLEIGREIAAALNTVTRTECGFASIGNVESHRLDNHMESFLLSETLKYLYLSSPPH
;
A
#
# COMPACT_ATOMS: atom_id res chain seq x y z
N MET A 1 12.61 -33.09 -0.48
CA MET A 1 13.18 -32.42 0.71
C MET A 1 12.06 -31.63 1.38
N SER A 2 11.68 -32.02 2.61
CA SER A 2 10.71 -31.32 3.47
C SER A 2 11.08 -29.83 3.52
N LEU A 3 10.23 -28.81 3.33
CA LEU A 3 8.98 -28.32 3.97
C LEU A 3 9.02 -27.71 5.40
N PRO A 4 10.00 -27.90 6.31
CA PRO A 4 10.02 -27.22 7.61
C PRO A 4 10.36 -25.71 7.47
N ARG A 5 10.46 -25.26 6.21
CA ARG A 5 11.09 -24.07 5.66
C ARG A 5 10.18 -23.38 4.63
N ARG A 6 8.85 -23.57 4.69
CA ARG A 6 7.91 -22.46 4.42
C ARG A 6 8.13 -21.37 5.49
N PHE A 7 9.38 -21.05 5.75
CA PHE A 7 9.90 -19.81 5.23
C PHE A 7 9.23 -18.80 6.09
N VAL A 8 9.48 -18.79 7.40
CA VAL A 8 9.27 -17.55 8.12
C VAL A 8 7.80 -17.05 8.02
N LEU A 9 6.79 -17.84 7.59
CA LEU A 9 5.55 -17.37 6.89
C LEU A 9 5.70 -15.97 6.23
N ILE A 10 6.89 -15.90 5.62
CA ILE A 10 7.78 -14.90 5.04
C ILE A 10 7.84 -13.57 5.81
N LEU A 11 8.52 -13.61 6.94
CA LEU A 11 8.43 -12.64 8.05
C LEU A 11 7.02 -12.48 8.64
N LEU A 12 6.17 -13.49 8.42
CA LEU A 12 4.89 -13.76 9.09
C LEU A 12 3.97 -12.54 9.18
N LEU A 13 3.92 -11.69 8.14
CA LEU A 13 3.68 -10.23 8.18
C LEU A 13 4.94 -9.38 8.29
N LEU A 14 5.87 -9.55 7.35
CA LEU A 14 6.79 -8.46 6.98
C LEU A 14 6.03 -7.15 6.67
N SER A 15 4.70 -7.26 6.46
CA SER A 15 3.78 -6.20 6.14
C SER A 15 2.43 -6.28 6.91
N VAL A 16 2.34 -5.78 8.15
CA VAL A 16 1.29 -4.74 8.36
C VAL A 16 1.70 -3.46 7.58
N LEU A 17 2.94 -3.48 7.08
CA LEU A 17 3.77 -2.44 6.52
C LEU A 17 4.05 -2.53 5.00
N LEU A 18 3.03 -2.50 4.14
CA LEU A 18 3.34 -2.22 2.74
C LEU A 18 2.54 -1.05 2.26
N LEU A 19 3.21 0.09 2.37
CA LEU A 19 2.88 1.37 1.79
C LEU A 19 1.50 1.82 2.22
N VAL A 20 1.48 2.54 3.34
CA VAL A 20 0.47 3.58 3.46
C VAL A 20 0.72 4.63 2.38
N HIS A 21 0.01 4.44 1.27
CA HIS A 21 -0.32 5.53 0.38
C HIS A 21 -1.43 6.36 1.00
N GLN A 22 -1.13 7.65 1.12
CA GLN A 22 -1.96 8.73 1.63
C GLN A 22 -3.46 8.40 1.76
N PRO A 23 -4.07 8.61 2.94
CA PRO A 23 -5.47 8.91 2.95
C PRO A 23 -5.66 10.24 2.18
N VAL A 24 -6.55 10.27 1.18
CA VAL A 24 -7.12 11.55 0.71
C VAL A 24 -8.04 12.06 1.82
N ALA A 25 -7.52 12.36 3.01
CA ALA A 25 -8.28 12.78 4.18
C ALA A 25 -8.12 14.27 4.51
N SER A 26 -7.19 14.99 3.88
CA SER A 26 -7.07 16.45 4.07
C SER A 26 -8.10 17.29 3.29
N ALA A 27 -9.09 16.67 2.63
CA ALA A 27 -10.14 17.38 1.90
C ALA A 27 -11.54 16.76 2.06
N TRP A 28 -12.03 16.55 3.29
CA TRP A 28 -13.40 16.05 3.51
C TRP A 28 -14.19 16.81 4.57
N GLN A 29 -14.37 18.10 4.33
CA GLN A 29 -15.57 18.84 4.74
C GLN A 29 -15.95 19.80 3.59
N GLY A 30 -16.58 19.26 2.55
CA GLY A 30 -17.10 20.05 1.45
C GLY A 30 -17.72 19.17 0.38
N HIS A 31 -19.02 19.34 0.12
CA HIS A 31 -19.71 18.71 -1.01
C HIS A 31 -18.95 18.97 -2.32
N GLY A 32 -18.60 17.91 -3.05
CA GLY A 32 -18.11 18.03 -4.43
C GLY A 32 -17.27 16.85 -4.92
N ASN A 33 -17.82 16.12 -5.88
CA ASN A 33 -17.19 15.22 -6.87
C ASN A 33 -15.64 15.28 -6.97
N ARG A 34 -14.90 14.59 -6.08
CA ARG A 34 -13.46 14.35 -6.24
C ARG A 34 -13.15 12.86 -6.06
N GLY A 35 -12.59 12.27 -7.11
CA GLY A 35 -12.29 10.84 -7.20
C GLY A 35 -11.20 10.38 -6.22
N ALA A 36 -11.24 9.10 -5.87
CA ALA A 36 -10.42 8.44 -4.84
C ALA A 36 -8.92 8.29 -5.18
N CYS A 37 -8.46 8.81 -6.32
CA CYS A 37 -7.09 8.66 -6.82
C CYS A 37 -6.49 10.03 -7.19
N ALA A 38 -6.66 11.01 -6.30
CA ALA A 38 -6.06 12.32 -6.48
C ALA A 38 -4.64 12.34 -5.90
N SER A 39 -3.67 11.88 -6.68
CA SER A 39 -2.28 12.36 -6.56
C SER A 39 -1.87 13.02 -7.87
N THR A 40 -2.59 14.07 -8.28
CA THR A 40 -2.16 15.08 -9.26
C THR A 40 -3.06 16.32 -9.16
N GLN A 41 -2.85 17.19 -8.17
CA GLN A 41 -3.55 18.50 -8.14
C GLN A 41 -2.98 19.51 -9.15
N SER A 42 -2.40 19.06 -10.28
CA SER A 42 -1.80 19.95 -11.29
C SER A 42 -2.16 19.61 -12.74
N ALA A 43 -3.38 19.10 -12.99
CA ALA A 43 -3.95 19.03 -14.35
C ALA A 43 -5.26 19.82 -14.52
N CYS A 44 -5.61 20.70 -13.58
CA CYS A 44 -6.75 21.60 -13.70
C CYS A 44 -6.29 23.05 -13.55
N GLN A 45 -5.59 23.57 -14.55
CA GLN A 45 -5.68 24.99 -14.88
C GLN A 45 -6.61 25.10 -16.08
N GLU A 46 -7.89 25.37 -15.84
CA GLU A 46 -8.68 26.09 -16.82
C GLU A 46 -8.42 27.58 -16.62
N HIS A 47 -8.04 28.23 -17.72
CA HIS A 47 -8.08 29.68 -17.88
C HIS A 47 -9.48 30.19 -17.52
N ASP A 48 -9.57 31.11 -16.55
CA ASP A 48 -10.75 31.98 -16.42
C ASP A 48 -10.33 33.42 -16.77
N PRO A 49 -10.82 33.99 -17.89
CA PRO A 49 -10.49 35.34 -18.30
C PRO A 49 -11.52 36.32 -17.74
N GLN A 50 -11.42 36.70 -16.46
CA GLN A 50 -12.05 37.93 -15.96
C GLN A 50 -11.63 38.19 -14.51
N LEU A 51 -10.74 39.17 -14.32
CA LEU A 51 -10.63 40.02 -13.13
C LEU A 51 -9.57 41.10 -13.45
N GLU A 52 -9.90 41.98 -14.40
CA GLU A 52 -9.44 43.36 -14.33
C GLU A 52 -10.51 44.17 -13.60
N ALA A 53 -10.02 45.14 -12.83
CA ALA A 53 -10.74 46.19 -12.12
C ALA A 53 -11.47 45.76 -10.84
N ASP A 54 -10.85 46.07 -9.71
CA ASP A 54 -11.61 46.79 -8.68
C ASP A 54 -10.78 47.92 -8.08
N GLY A 55 -11.22 49.13 -8.40
CA GLY A 55 -10.74 50.38 -7.85
C GLY A 55 -11.93 51.18 -7.35
N LYS A 56 -12.05 51.22 -6.02
CA LYS A 56 -12.66 52.27 -5.20
C LYS A 56 -14.20 52.34 -5.06
N THR A 57 -14.55 52.42 -3.77
CA THR A 57 -15.55 53.28 -3.12
C THR A 57 -17.04 52.93 -3.22
N GLY A 58 -17.63 52.72 -2.04
CA GLY A 58 -18.66 53.65 -1.57
C GLY A 58 -20.04 53.08 -1.23
N VAL A 59 -20.36 53.19 0.06
CA VAL A 59 -21.68 53.60 0.63
C VAL A 59 -22.81 52.55 0.69
N ALA A 60 -23.46 52.59 1.85
CA ALA A 60 -24.60 51.82 2.32
C ALA A 60 -25.91 52.05 1.53
N VAL A 61 -26.90 51.15 1.73
CA VAL A 61 -28.26 51.43 2.29
C VAL A 61 -29.20 50.23 2.01
N GLY A 62 -29.84 49.73 3.08
CA GLY A 62 -31.30 49.59 3.21
C GLY A 62 -32.13 48.62 2.35
N ALA A 63 -32.70 47.63 3.05
CA ALA A 63 -34.14 47.33 3.16
C ALA A 63 -34.95 46.68 2.00
N ALA A 64 -35.50 45.51 2.35
CA ALA A 64 -36.91 45.10 2.33
C ALA A 64 -37.64 44.69 1.02
N ALA A 65 -38.29 43.50 1.15
CA ALA A 65 -39.62 43.11 0.64
C ALA A 65 -39.83 43.03 -0.88
N ALA A 66 -40.71 42.24 -1.48
CA ALA A 66 -41.59 41.10 -1.17
C ALA A 66 -42.36 40.84 -2.51
N SER A 67 -43.25 39.83 -2.52
CA SER A 67 -44.27 39.48 -3.53
C SER A 67 -43.78 38.79 -4.82
N ASP A 68 -44.12 37.52 -5.05
CA ASP A 68 -45.43 36.95 -5.42
C ASP A 68 -45.94 37.45 -6.77
N ILE A 69 -46.17 36.51 -7.71
CA ILE A 69 -47.41 36.39 -8.49
C ILE A 69 -47.49 34.96 -9.04
N ALA A 70 -48.68 34.41 -8.92
CA ALA A 70 -49.08 33.04 -9.16
C ALA A 70 -49.69 32.81 -10.56
N ALA A 71 -49.80 31.52 -10.88
CA ALA A 71 -50.90 30.86 -11.62
C ALA A 71 -50.99 31.18 -13.14
N THR A 72 -51.33 30.28 -14.06
CA THR A 72 -52.31 29.19 -14.15
C THR A 72 -51.88 28.37 -15.39
N GLY A 73 -52.03 27.05 -15.52
CA GLY A 73 -53.27 26.28 -15.57
C GLY A 73 -53.47 25.73 -16.99
N GLY A 74 -53.78 24.43 -17.15
CA GLY A 74 -54.22 23.87 -18.43
C GLY A 74 -53.85 22.40 -18.65
N ALA A 75 -54.82 21.53 -18.40
CA ALA A 75 -54.75 20.07 -18.51
C ALA A 75 -55.10 19.54 -19.92
N ALA A 76 -54.69 18.29 -20.19
CA ALA A 76 -55.55 17.13 -20.55
C ALA A 76 -54.95 16.19 -21.63
N ALA A 77 -54.94 14.88 -21.29
CA ALA A 77 -55.37 13.69 -22.08
C ALA A 77 -54.65 13.36 -23.41
N ASP A 78 -54.45 12.13 -23.89
CA ASP A 78 -54.84 10.77 -23.50
C ASP A 78 -54.11 9.76 -24.43
N ALA A 79 -54.17 8.46 -24.07
CA ALA A 79 -54.10 7.24 -24.92
C ALA A 79 -52.77 6.89 -25.65
N ALA A 80 -52.05 5.81 -25.34
CA ALA A 80 -52.36 4.36 -25.47
C ALA A 80 -52.29 3.79 -26.90
N ALA A 81 -51.37 2.83 -27.11
CA ALA A 81 -51.63 1.47 -27.62
C ALA A 81 -50.48 0.87 -28.46
N ALA A 82 -50.01 -0.29 -28.03
CA ALA A 82 -49.37 -1.31 -28.88
C ALA A 82 -50.45 -2.12 -29.64
N PRO A 83 -50.07 -2.83 -30.72
CA PRO A 83 -50.23 -4.30 -30.76
C PRO A 83 -49.09 -4.95 -31.59
N SER A 84 -48.90 -6.25 -31.80
CA SER A 84 -49.35 -7.56 -31.28
C SER A 84 -48.53 -8.62 -32.06
N ALA A 85 -48.42 -9.83 -31.51
CA ALA A 85 -47.77 -11.00 -32.10
C ALA A 85 -48.62 -11.77 -33.15
N ALA A 86 -47.97 -12.56 -34.01
CA ALA A 86 -48.41 -13.84 -34.64
C ALA A 86 -47.20 -14.39 -35.46
N THR A 87 -46.56 -15.55 -35.22
CA THR A 87 -46.91 -17.00 -35.29
C THR A 87 -47.21 -17.57 -36.68
N SER A 88 -46.33 -18.46 -37.17
CA SER A 88 -46.56 -19.78 -37.83
C SER A 88 -45.27 -20.20 -38.58
N ASP A 89 -44.60 -21.30 -38.20
CA ASP A 89 -44.69 -22.68 -38.78
C ASP A 89 -44.27 -22.72 -40.28
N ASP A 90 -43.46 -23.63 -40.84
CA ASP A 90 -43.18 -25.02 -40.52
C ASP A 90 -42.00 -25.57 -41.37
N GLN A 91 -41.30 -26.58 -40.83
CA GLN A 91 -40.75 -27.81 -41.44
C GLN A 91 -39.68 -27.89 -42.58
N THR A 92 -38.51 -28.41 -42.15
CA THR A 92 -37.74 -29.61 -42.61
C THR A 92 -37.18 -29.78 -44.03
N ALA A 93 -35.85 -29.98 -44.12
CA ALA A 93 -35.14 -31.23 -44.51
C ALA A 93 -33.67 -30.90 -44.92
N GLN A 94 -32.62 -31.26 -44.16
CA GLN A 94 -31.88 -32.53 -44.07
C GLN A 94 -30.68 -32.67 -45.04
N LYS A 95 -29.51 -33.06 -44.46
CA LYS A 95 -28.18 -33.42 -45.04
C LYS A 95 -27.34 -32.23 -45.53
N GLU A 96 -26.09 -32.04 -45.12
CA GLU A 96 -25.00 -33.02 -44.96
C GLU A 96 -24.20 -32.85 -43.66
N ARG A 97 -23.48 -33.93 -43.33
CA ARG A 97 -22.82 -34.23 -42.06
C ARG A 97 -21.32 -34.24 -42.34
N GLU A 98 -20.57 -33.28 -41.80
CA GLU A 98 -19.12 -33.41 -41.65
C GLU A 98 -18.76 -33.21 -40.18
N THR A 99 -18.21 -34.30 -39.65
CA THR A 99 -17.63 -34.48 -38.32
C THR A 99 -16.22 -33.90 -38.31
N GLU A 100 -15.94 -32.96 -37.41
CA GLU A 100 -14.57 -32.69 -36.96
C GLU A 100 -14.44 -33.11 -35.48
N GLU A 101 -13.68 -34.18 -35.29
CA GLU A 101 -13.22 -34.72 -34.02
C GLU A 101 -11.95 -33.99 -33.53
N PRO A 102 -11.58 -34.14 -32.25
CA PRO A 102 -10.62 -33.29 -31.56
C PRO A 102 -9.17 -33.68 -31.89
N GLU A 103 -8.30 -32.68 -32.05
CA GLU A 103 -6.88 -32.90 -32.32
C GLU A 103 -6.19 -33.65 -31.16
N ARG A 104 -5.70 -34.85 -31.49
CA ARG A 104 -4.81 -35.68 -30.70
C ARG A 104 -3.37 -35.23 -30.85
N GLU A 105 -2.67 -35.24 -29.72
CA GLU A 105 -1.22 -35.21 -29.60
C GLU A 105 -0.53 -36.30 -30.45
N MET A 106 0.45 -35.88 -31.24
CA MET A 106 1.63 -36.65 -31.66
C MET A 106 2.78 -35.63 -31.71
N GLY A 107 3.89 -35.75 -30.99
CA GLY A 107 4.71 -36.95 -30.85
C GLY A 107 5.85 -36.88 -31.87
N VAL A 108 6.81 -35.97 -31.68
CA VAL A 108 8.13 -36.05 -32.34
C VAL A 108 9.22 -35.85 -31.29
N SER A 109 10.07 -36.86 -31.24
CA SER A 109 11.21 -37.08 -30.37
C SER A 109 12.37 -36.14 -30.69
N GLU A 110 12.97 -35.55 -29.66
CA GLU A 110 14.41 -35.31 -29.63
C GLU A 110 14.97 -35.73 -28.26
N SER A 111 16.08 -36.44 -28.34
CA SER A 111 16.73 -37.25 -27.32
C SER A 111 17.35 -36.46 -26.16
N GLU A 112 17.08 -36.88 -24.93
CA GLU A 112 17.88 -36.54 -23.74
C GLU A 112 19.15 -37.41 -23.68
N PRO A 113 20.33 -36.86 -23.36
CA PRO A 113 21.38 -37.63 -22.73
C PRO A 113 21.21 -37.58 -21.20
N SER A 114 21.16 -38.77 -20.60
CA SER A 114 21.22 -38.98 -19.16
C SER A 114 22.55 -38.46 -18.58
N VAL A 115 22.50 -37.62 -17.54
CA VAL A 115 23.60 -37.49 -16.58
C VAL A 115 23.05 -37.47 -15.17
N THR A 116 23.69 -38.31 -14.36
CA THR A 116 23.42 -38.74 -13.00
C THR A 116 23.49 -37.65 -11.93
N GLN A 117 22.84 -37.95 -10.81
CA GLN A 117 22.88 -37.27 -9.52
C GLN A 117 24.29 -36.79 -9.10
N SER A 118 24.41 -35.50 -8.75
CA SER A 118 25.17 -35.09 -7.56
C SER A 118 24.66 -33.75 -7.04
N GLU A 119 24.52 -33.70 -5.73
CA GLU A 119 24.08 -32.59 -4.89
C GLU A 119 25.05 -31.40 -4.92
N ALA A 120 24.50 -30.24 -4.50
CA ALA A 120 25.14 -29.16 -3.74
C ALA A 120 26.47 -28.54 -4.20
N ALA A 121 26.50 -27.21 -4.10
CA ALA A 121 27.64 -26.30 -4.28
C ALA A 121 28.00 -25.94 -5.73
N ILE A 122 27.44 -24.82 -6.19
CA ILE A 122 28.15 -23.85 -7.04
C ILE A 122 27.79 -22.46 -6.48
N MET A 123 28.47 -22.10 -5.40
CA MET A 123 28.87 -20.72 -5.16
C MET A 123 30.09 -20.54 -6.05
N ASP A 124 29.93 -19.90 -7.21
CA ASP A 124 31.11 -19.47 -7.96
C ASP A 124 31.60 -18.13 -7.40
N GLU A 125 32.84 -18.24 -6.95
CA GLU A 125 33.82 -17.24 -6.64
C GLU A 125 33.81 -16.09 -7.64
N ASP A 126 33.50 -14.88 -7.16
CA ASP A 126 34.29 -13.73 -7.55
C ASP A 126 35.10 -13.32 -6.32
N SER A 127 36.31 -13.85 -6.25
CA SER A 127 37.24 -13.66 -5.17
C SER A 127 37.87 -12.27 -5.23
N SER A 128 37.64 -11.51 -4.16
CA SER A 128 38.61 -10.61 -3.54
C SER A 128 39.22 -9.49 -4.40
N SER A 129 38.65 -8.30 -4.27
CA SER A 129 39.43 -7.15 -3.82
C SER A 129 38.84 -6.62 -2.51
N PRO A 130 39.61 -6.59 -1.40
CA PRO A 130 39.17 -5.87 -0.21
C PRO A 130 39.38 -4.39 -0.49
N GLU A 131 38.38 -3.73 -1.07
CA GLU A 131 38.22 -2.30 -0.84
C GLU A 131 37.87 -2.14 0.64
N ALA A 132 38.92 -2.06 1.46
CA ALA A 132 38.83 -1.53 2.79
C ALA A 132 38.18 -0.14 2.66
N GLN A 133 36.92 -0.02 3.08
CA GLN A 133 36.25 1.26 3.29
C GLN A 133 36.96 1.99 4.44
N ALA A 134 38.12 2.57 4.13
CA ALA A 134 38.83 3.48 5.01
C ALA A 134 37.98 4.75 5.14
N GLY A 135 37.37 4.96 6.30
CA GLY A 135 36.82 6.27 6.69
C GLY A 135 35.36 6.33 7.15
N VAL A 136 34.60 5.23 7.13
CA VAL A 136 33.26 5.23 7.75
C VAL A 136 33.43 4.92 9.24
N PRO A 137 33.03 5.82 10.17
CA PRO A 137 33.04 5.53 11.60
C PRO A 137 32.27 4.25 11.87
N GLU A 138 32.76 3.41 12.77
CA GLU A 138 32.05 2.18 13.11
C GLU A 138 30.70 2.55 13.74
N VAL A 139 29.61 2.27 13.02
CA VAL A 139 28.25 2.46 13.54
C VAL A 139 28.09 1.61 14.79
N ASN A 140 27.86 2.24 15.93
CA ASN A 140 27.47 1.56 17.15
C ASN A 140 26.03 1.06 17.00
N VAL A 141 25.89 -0.15 16.44
CA VAL A 141 24.61 -0.80 16.13
C VAL A 141 23.73 -0.92 17.37
N THR A 142 24.33 -1.21 18.52
CA THR A 142 23.62 -1.29 19.81
C THR A 142 23.03 0.08 20.20
N ALA A 143 23.81 1.15 20.11
CA ALA A 143 23.32 2.50 20.41
C ALA A 143 22.21 2.94 19.46
N MET A 144 22.34 2.65 18.16
CA MET A 144 21.28 2.91 17.17
C MET A 144 19.99 2.15 17.50
N ARG A 145 20.10 0.85 17.81
CA ARG A 145 18.95 0.02 18.19
C ARG A 145 18.24 0.57 19.43
N LEU A 146 18.99 0.95 20.47
CA LEU A 146 18.44 1.53 21.70
C LEU A 146 17.80 2.89 21.46
N GLN A 147 18.37 3.73 20.59
CA GLN A 147 17.78 5.01 20.20
C GLN A 147 16.44 4.81 19.49
N VAL A 148 16.37 3.91 18.51
CA VAL A 148 15.12 3.62 17.79
C VAL A 148 14.06 3.03 18.72
N GLN A 149 14.47 2.17 19.66
CA GLN A 149 13.58 1.64 20.69
C GLN A 149 13.03 2.76 21.58
N GLU A 150 13.86 3.70 22.00
CA GLU A 150 13.44 4.89 22.77
C GLU A 150 12.48 5.77 21.97
N MET A 151 12.77 6.02 20.69
CA MET A 151 11.88 6.77 19.79
C MET A 151 10.52 6.10 19.68
N PHE A 152 10.46 4.76 19.57
CA PHE A 152 9.20 4.04 19.54
C PHE A 152 8.39 4.29 20.80
N TYR A 153 8.99 4.18 21.99
CA TYR A 153 8.25 4.40 23.23
C TYR A 153 7.84 5.86 23.44
N HIS A 154 8.67 6.82 23.04
CA HIS A 154 8.27 8.24 23.04
C HIS A 154 6.99 8.47 22.23
N ALA A 155 6.92 7.89 21.02
CA ALA A 155 5.76 7.99 20.16
C ALA A 155 4.55 7.19 20.67
N TYR A 156 4.76 5.94 21.07
CA TYR A 156 3.71 5.03 21.51
C TYR A 156 3.09 5.46 22.85
N ASP A 157 3.91 5.82 23.83
CA ASP A 157 3.43 6.30 25.13
C ASP A 157 2.74 7.66 25.00
N GLY A 158 3.23 8.51 24.10
CA GLY A 158 2.57 9.73 23.68
C GLY A 158 1.18 9.49 23.10
N TYR A 159 1.05 8.56 22.15
CA TYR A 159 -0.25 8.12 21.62
C TYR A 159 -1.17 7.61 22.74
N LYS A 160 -0.67 6.71 23.60
CA LYS A 160 -1.42 6.13 24.73
C LYS A 160 -1.94 7.18 25.71
N ARG A 161 -1.17 8.25 25.94
CA ARG A 161 -1.52 9.31 26.88
C ARG A 161 -2.49 10.33 26.30
N PHE A 162 -2.32 10.69 25.03
CA PHE A 162 -2.94 11.89 24.45
C PHE A 162 -4.00 11.61 23.37
N ALA A 163 -3.97 10.44 22.75
CA ALA A 163 -4.84 10.11 21.63
C ALA A 163 -5.66 8.85 21.84
N PHE A 164 -5.16 7.83 22.53
CA PHE A 164 -5.89 6.58 22.76
C PHE A 164 -7.27 6.82 23.41
N PRO A 165 -8.37 6.18 22.93
CA PRO A 165 -8.44 5.13 21.91
C PRO A 165 -8.69 5.63 20.48
N GLN A 166 -8.42 6.90 20.21
CA GLN A 166 -8.56 7.44 18.86
C GLN A 166 -7.55 6.79 17.90
N ASP A 167 -7.76 6.96 16.61
CA ASP A 167 -6.96 6.29 15.60
C ASP A 167 -5.51 6.77 15.55
N GLU A 168 -5.28 8.09 15.63
CA GLU A 168 -3.98 8.71 15.40
C GLU A 168 -3.70 9.87 16.37
N LEU A 169 -2.42 10.15 16.60
CA LEU A 169 -1.95 11.26 17.42
C LEU A 169 -1.77 12.54 16.58
N LYS A 170 -2.14 13.67 17.17
CA LYS A 170 -1.81 15.03 16.73
C LYS A 170 -0.70 15.61 17.62
N PRO A 171 0.58 15.38 17.27
CA PRO A 171 1.73 15.51 18.16
C PRO A 171 2.12 16.95 18.51
N LEU A 172 1.67 17.97 17.76
CA LEU A 172 1.89 19.39 18.11
C LEU A 172 0.86 19.88 19.13
N SER A 173 -0.35 19.34 19.08
CA SER A 173 -1.45 19.71 19.99
C SER A 173 -1.65 18.74 21.15
N CYS A 174 -0.92 17.62 21.17
CA CYS A 174 -1.09 16.54 22.15
C CYS A 174 -2.56 16.10 22.28
N SER A 175 -3.20 15.82 21.15
CA SER A 175 -4.60 15.38 21.06
C SER A 175 -4.73 14.23 20.05
N GLY A 176 -5.92 13.63 19.93
CA GLY A 176 -6.18 12.56 18.95
C GLY A 176 -6.98 13.00 17.72
N SER A 177 -7.06 12.11 16.72
CA SER A 177 -8.10 12.12 15.68
C SER A 177 -8.53 10.73 15.24
N ASN A 178 -9.71 10.65 14.61
CA ASN A 178 -10.34 9.42 14.13
C ASN A 178 -10.56 9.40 12.60
N PRO A 179 -9.52 9.52 11.74
CA PRO A 179 -9.71 9.43 10.29
C PRO A 179 -10.25 8.09 9.81
N TYR A 180 -10.15 7.01 10.61
CA TYR A 180 -10.70 5.69 10.27
C TYR A 180 -11.97 5.38 11.08
N GLY A 181 -12.52 6.34 11.82
CA GLY A 181 -13.76 6.15 12.58
C GLY A 181 -13.59 5.58 13.99
N GLY A 182 -12.39 5.65 14.56
CA GLY A 182 -12.16 5.35 15.98
C GLY A 182 -12.00 3.86 16.27
N MET A 183 -11.17 3.18 15.50
CA MET A 183 -10.85 1.76 15.63
C MET A 183 -9.57 1.51 16.45
N ALA A 184 -9.03 2.55 17.10
CA ALA A 184 -7.72 2.53 17.76
C ALA A 184 -6.60 2.07 16.80
N MET A 185 -6.60 2.59 15.57
CA MET A 185 -5.71 2.15 14.49
C MET A 185 -4.23 2.08 14.90
N THR A 186 -3.70 3.14 15.54
CA THR A 186 -2.30 3.16 16.01
C THR A 186 -1.99 2.05 17.02
N LEU A 187 -2.90 1.74 17.95
CA LEU A 187 -2.71 0.58 18.84
C LEU A 187 -2.64 -0.71 18.04
N MET A 188 -3.62 -0.91 17.15
CA MET A 188 -3.78 -2.14 16.38
C MET A 188 -2.51 -2.43 15.55
N GLU A 189 -2.00 -1.44 14.84
CA GLU A 189 -0.81 -1.61 13.99
C GLU A 189 0.50 -1.73 14.79
N SER A 190 0.55 -1.21 16.02
CA SER A 190 1.76 -1.24 16.85
C SER A 190 2.04 -2.60 17.48
N LEU A 191 1.05 -3.51 17.53
CA LEU A 191 1.17 -4.82 18.21
C LEU A 191 2.36 -5.64 17.71
N GLY A 192 2.56 -5.71 16.40
CA GLY A 192 3.70 -6.45 15.84
C GLY A 192 5.05 -5.82 16.23
N THR A 193 5.13 -4.48 16.27
CA THR A 193 6.37 -3.79 16.66
C THR A 193 6.67 -3.97 18.16
N LEU A 194 5.65 -3.93 19.03
CA LEU A 194 5.81 -4.19 20.46
C LEU A 194 6.50 -5.54 20.73
N LEU A 195 6.12 -6.59 19.99
CA LEU A 195 6.76 -7.90 20.12
C LEU A 195 8.20 -7.92 19.59
N LEU A 196 8.48 -7.23 18.49
CA LEU A 196 9.85 -7.08 17.99
C LEU A 196 10.76 -6.37 18.99
N LEU A 197 10.20 -5.46 19.79
CA LEU A 197 10.88 -4.77 20.89
C LEU A 197 10.89 -5.58 22.20
N GLY A 198 10.33 -6.79 22.22
CA GLY A 198 10.27 -7.68 23.38
C GLY A 198 9.21 -7.31 24.44
N ASN A 199 8.28 -6.39 24.15
CA ASN A 199 7.28 -5.93 25.10
C ASN A 199 5.98 -6.75 25.04
N VAL A 200 6.02 -7.89 25.73
CA VAL A 200 4.90 -8.82 25.85
C VAL A 200 3.76 -8.25 26.67
N THR A 201 4.07 -7.48 27.72
CA THR A 201 3.06 -6.93 28.63
C THR A 201 2.11 -6.02 27.89
N GLU A 202 2.64 -5.06 27.12
CA GLU A 202 1.83 -4.12 26.36
C GLU A 202 1.14 -4.79 25.17
N PHE A 203 1.80 -5.77 24.52
CA PHE A 203 1.15 -6.58 23.48
C PHE A 203 -0.08 -7.31 24.02
N ASN A 204 0.04 -8.02 25.14
CA ASN A 204 -1.07 -8.77 25.74
C ASN A 204 -2.21 -7.83 26.13
N TRP A 205 -1.89 -6.68 26.75
CA TRP A 205 -2.88 -5.66 27.08
C TRP A 205 -3.62 -5.16 25.83
N GLY A 206 -2.90 -4.90 24.73
CA GLY A 206 -3.50 -4.44 23.48
C GLY A 206 -4.41 -5.48 22.85
N VAL A 207 -4.01 -6.75 22.86
CA VAL A 207 -4.84 -7.88 22.40
C VAL A 207 -6.13 -7.98 23.22
N ASP A 208 -6.03 -7.87 24.55
CA ASP A 208 -7.19 -7.92 25.45
C ASP A 208 -8.12 -6.73 25.21
N TYR A 209 -7.57 -5.52 25.07
CA TYR A 209 -8.34 -4.31 24.78
C TYR A 209 -9.13 -4.45 23.47
N LEU A 210 -8.46 -4.81 22.37
CA LEU A 210 -9.12 -4.99 21.07
C LEU A 210 -10.19 -6.09 21.14
N SER A 211 -9.90 -7.19 21.82
CA SER A 211 -10.84 -8.31 21.96
C SER A 211 -12.15 -7.90 22.67
N GLN A 212 -12.07 -6.95 23.61
CA GLN A 212 -13.19 -6.49 24.43
C GLN A 212 -13.92 -5.28 23.83
N HIS A 213 -13.22 -4.39 23.14
CA HIS A 213 -13.73 -3.07 22.78
C HIS A 213 -13.89 -2.82 21.27
N LEU A 214 -13.20 -3.56 20.41
CA LEU A 214 -13.29 -3.34 18.97
C LEU A 214 -14.60 -3.90 18.39
N SER A 215 -15.27 -3.10 17.57
CA SER A 215 -16.42 -3.51 16.76
C SER A 215 -16.37 -2.81 15.41
N PHE A 216 -16.61 -3.56 14.34
CA PHE A 216 -16.74 -2.99 13.00
C PHE A 216 -18.19 -2.75 12.59
N ASP A 217 -19.16 -2.91 13.50
CA ASP A 217 -20.54 -2.48 13.28
C ASP A 217 -20.70 -0.96 13.40
N LEU A 218 -20.09 -0.25 12.45
CA LEU A 218 -20.01 1.19 12.39
C LEU A 218 -20.69 1.69 11.11
N ASP A 219 -21.57 2.68 11.22
CA ASP A 219 -22.14 3.35 10.04
C ASP A 219 -21.20 4.45 9.53
N ILE A 220 -20.04 4.01 9.06
CA ILE A 220 -18.99 4.85 8.51
C ILE A 220 -18.56 4.30 7.15
N ARG A 221 -18.15 5.21 6.27
CA ARG A 221 -17.56 4.89 4.96
C ARG A 221 -16.05 4.79 5.12
N VAL A 222 -15.48 3.64 4.77
CA VAL A 222 -14.03 3.38 4.85
C VAL A 222 -13.47 3.08 3.47
N ASN A 223 -12.18 3.37 3.31
CA ASN A 223 -11.45 2.96 2.12
C ASN A 223 -11.09 1.47 2.24
N VAL A 224 -11.41 0.68 1.23
CA VAL A 224 -11.26 -0.79 1.25
C VAL A 224 -9.80 -1.20 1.32
N PHE A 225 -8.93 -0.49 0.59
CA PHE A 225 -7.50 -0.72 0.60
C PHE A 225 -6.91 -0.43 1.99
N GLU A 226 -7.24 0.73 2.58
CA GLU A 226 -6.71 1.11 3.90
C GLU A 226 -7.19 0.18 5.02
N ALA A 227 -8.49 -0.13 5.04
CA ALA A 227 -9.05 -1.06 6.02
C ALA A 227 -8.44 -2.46 5.88
N ASN A 228 -8.08 -2.87 4.66
CA ASN A 228 -7.43 -4.15 4.41
C ASN A 228 -5.98 -4.15 4.92
N ILE A 229 -5.12 -3.26 4.42
CA ILE A 229 -3.68 -3.33 4.72
C ILE A 229 -3.39 -2.99 6.19
N ARG A 230 -4.17 -2.07 6.79
CA ARG A 230 -3.97 -1.62 8.17
C ARG A 230 -4.71 -2.49 9.16
N ALA A 231 -6.05 -2.43 9.17
CA ALA A 231 -6.84 -3.09 10.21
C ALA A 231 -6.86 -4.61 10.06
N LEU A 232 -7.24 -5.12 8.87
CA LEU A 232 -7.29 -6.57 8.64
C LEU A 232 -5.88 -7.18 8.73
N GLY A 233 -4.88 -6.56 8.11
CA GLY A 233 -3.47 -6.94 8.24
C GLY A 233 -3.02 -7.04 9.70
N SER A 234 -3.28 -6.03 10.52
CA SER A 234 -2.89 -6.01 11.93
C SER A 234 -3.56 -7.11 12.77
N LEU A 235 -4.87 -7.33 12.60
CA LEU A 235 -5.60 -8.37 13.32
C LEU A 235 -5.07 -9.77 12.98
N LEU A 236 -4.86 -10.04 11.69
CA LEU A 236 -4.28 -11.29 11.23
C LEU A 236 -2.85 -11.46 11.76
N SER A 237 -2.09 -10.36 11.86
CA SER A 237 -0.73 -10.37 12.42
C SER A 237 -0.65 -10.77 13.86
N ALA A 238 -1.35 -10.04 14.72
CA ALA A 238 -1.37 -10.34 16.13
C ALA A 238 -1.88 -11.77 16.36
N HIS A 239 -2.90 -12.21 15.60
CA HIS A 239 -3.40 -13.57 15.70
C HIS A 239 -2.35 -14.63 15.34
N VAL A 240 -1.68 -14.50 14.19
CA VAL A 240 -0.65 -15.45 13.75
C VAL A 240 0.54 -15.47 14.72
N LEU A 241 0.97 -14.32 15.23
CA LEU A 241 2.06 -14.23 16.20
C LEU A 241 1.71 -14.94 17.52
N ILE A 242 0.47 -14.83 17.98
CA ILE A 242 0.00 -15.59 19.16
C ILE A 242 0.06 -17.09 18.88
N LEU A 243 -0.42 -17.55 17.71
CA LEU A 243 -0.35 -18.97 17.35
C LEU A 243 1.09 -19.47 17.24
N GLN A 244 1.98 -18.71 16.60
CA GLN A 244 3.40 -19.03 16.50
C GLN A 244 4.06 -19.19 17.86
N SER A 245 3.73 -18.34 18.84
CA SER A 245 4.29 -18.44 20.20
C SER A 245 3.93 -19.74 20.93
N ARG A 246 2.91 -20.47 20.44
CA ARG A 246 2.45 -21.75 20.98
C ARG A 246 3.05 -22.95 20.24
N ASP A 247 3.74 -22.72 19.11
CA ASP A 247 4.40 -23.77 18.33
C ASP A 247 5.90 -23.83 18.67
N PRO A 248 6.36 -24.84 19.42
CA PRO A 248 7.76 -24.94 19.83
C PRO A 248 8.71 -25.25 18.66
N THR A 249 8.19 -25.56 17.47
CA THR A 249 9.01 -25.83 16.28
C THR A 249 9.38 -24.57 15.50
N LEU A 250 8.71 -23.45 15.80
CA LEU A 250 8.96 -22.17 15.14
C LEU A 250 9.88 -21.28 15.99
N PRO A 251 10.78 -20.51 15.35
CA PRO A 251 11.64 -19.58 16.08
C PRO A 251 10.81 -18.43 16.67
N PRO A 252 11.20 -17.88 17.84
CA PRO A 252 10.53 -16.71 18.40
C PRO A 252 10.85 -15.46 17.58
N VAL A 253 9.93 -14.48 17.57
CA VAL A 253 10.14 -13.19 16.87
C VAL A 253 11.17 -12.28 17.53
N HIS A 254 11.45 -12.50 18.82
CA HIS A 254 12.53 -11.86 19.55
C HIS A 254 13.19 -12.88 20.49
N PRO A 255 14.52 -12.90 20.68
CA PRO A 255 15.19 -13.91 21.49
C PRO A 255 14.66 -14.03 22.93
N SER A 256 14.25 -12.92 23.54
CA SER A 256 13.66 -12.91 24.89
C SER A 256 12.29 -13.58 24.99
N LEU A 257 11.68 -13.96 23.86
CA LEU A 257 10.36 -14.60 23.79
C LEU A 257 10.45 -16.11 23.63
N ALA A 258 11.65 -16.69 23.64
CA ALA A 258 11.82 -18.14 23.61
C ALA A 258 11.07 -18.80 24.79
N GLY A 259 10.09 -19.65 24.49
CA GLY A 259 9.26 -20.32 25.49
C GLY A 259 8.17 -19.44 26.14
N VAL A 260 7.96 -18.21 25.66
CA VAL A 260 6.90 -17.33 26.16
C VAL A 260 5.61 -17.55 25.37
N HIS A 261 4.53 -17.94 26.06
CA HIS A 261 3.20 -17.98 25.46
C HIS A 261 2.57 -16.58 25.48
N LEU A 262 2.27 -16.05 24.29
CA LEU A 262 1.61 -14.75 24.15
C LEU A 262 0.10 -14.84 24.44
N ALA A 263 -0.45 -13.75 24.97
CA ALA A 263 -1.85 -13.57 25.33
C ALA A 263 -2.46 -14.79 26.04
N PRO A 264 -2.11 -15.05 27.32
CA PRO A 264 -2.67 -16.15 28.09
C PRO A 264 -4.19 -16.07 28.13
N GLY A 265 -4.88 -17.13 27.71
CA GLY A 265 -6.35 -17.15 27.63
C GLY A 265 -6.93 -16.64 26.30
N TYR A 266 -6.09 -16.22 25.34
CA TYR A 266 -6.56 -15.81 24.02
C TYR A 266 -7.32 -16.96 23.32
N ASN A 267 -8.58 -16.67 22.99
CA ASN A 267 -9.59 -17.61 22.51
C ASN A 267 -9.87 -17.53 21.00
N GLY A 268 -9.10 -16.73 20.24
CA GLY A 268 -9.31 -16.55 18.80
C GLY A 268 -10.04 -15.26 18.40
N ARG A 269 -10.38 -14.38 19.35
CA ARG A 269 -11.19 -13.17 19.10
C ARG A 269 -10.67 -12.25 17.99
N LEU A 270 -9.36 -12.10 17.81
CA LEU A 270 -8.82 -11.26 16.72
C LEU A 270 -9.11 -11.85 15.34
N LEU A 271 -9.12 -13.19 15.21
CA LEU A 271 -9.52 -13.84 13.96
C LEU A 271 -11.02 -13.66 13.70
N GLU A 272 -11.87 -13.72 14.73
CA GLU A 272 -13.30 -13.44 14.60
C GLU A 272 -13.55 -12.00 14.12
N LEU A 273 -12.82 -11.02 14.68
CA LEU A 273 -12.86 -9.62 14.26
C LEU A 273 -12.36 -9.45 12.82
N ALA A 274 -11.29 -10.16 12.44
CA ALA A 274 -10.76 -10.16 11.07
C ALA A 274 -11.78 -10.73 10.06
N ILE A 275 -12.49 -11.80 10.43
CA ILE A 275 -13.57 -12.38 9.62
C ILE A 275 -14.74 -11.38 9.48
N ASP A 276 -15.16 -10.75 10.57
CA ASP A 276 -16.22 -9.72 10.54
C ASP A 276 -15.84 -8.55 9.61
N LEU A 277 -14.63 -8.00 9.75
CA LEU A 277 -14.15 -6.95 8.85
C LEU A 277 -14.10 -7.44 7.39
N GLY A 278 -13.56 -8.63 7.14
CA GLY A 278 -13.52 -9.22 5.80
C GLY A 278 -14.90 -9.28 5.16
N PHE A 279 -15.92 -9.73 5.90
CA PHE A 279 -17.30 -9.77 5.41
C PHE A 279 -17.88 -8.38 5.13
N ARG A 280 -17.49 -7.36 5.90
CA ARG A 280 -17.89 -5.96 5.66
C ARG A 280 -17.20 -5.32 4.46
N LEU A 281 -16.01 -5.82 4.09
CA LEU A 281 -15.30 -5.38 2.89
C LEU A 281 -15.77 -6.09 1.61
N LEU A 282 -16.26 -7.33 1.71
CA LEU A 282 -16.73 -8.12 0.55
C LEU A 282 -17.75 -7.43 -0.36
N PRO A 283 -18.72 -6.63 0.13
CA PRO A 283 -19.63 -5.87 -0.72
C PRO A 283 -18.92 -4.98 -1.74
N ALA A 284 -17.69 -4.51 -1.48
CA ALA A 284 -16.94 -3.73 -2.46
C ALA A 284 -16.71 -4.49 -3.79
N PHE A 285 -16.75 -5.83 -3.77
CA PHE A 285 -16.61 -6.68 -4.96
C PHE A 285 -17.92 -6.96 -5.68
N SER A 286 -19.03 -6.31 -5.31
CA SER A 286 -20.31 -6.41 -6.03
C SER A 286 -20.43 -5.41 -7.18
N SER A 287 -19.31 -5.12 -7.86
CA SER A 287 -19.27 -4.22 -9.01
C SER A 287 -19.59 -4.98 -10.31
N GLY A 288 -19.69 -4.26 -11.43
CA GLY A 288 -19.87 -4.85 -12.77
C GLY A 288 -18.66 -5.66 -13.27
N THR A 289 -17.55 -5.67 -12.53
CA THR A 289 -16.34 -6.45 -12.85
C THR A 289 -15.77 -7.12 -11.58
N PRO A 290 -14.68 -7.91 -11.65
CA PRO A 290 -13.99 -8.35 -10.44
C PRO A 290 -13.25 -7.25 -9.66
N ILE A 291 -13.18 -6.01 -10.19
CA ILE A 291 -12.45 -4.89 -9.58
C ILE A 291 -13.34 -4.28 -8.48
N PRO A 292 -12.88 -4.21 -7.21
CA PRO A 292 -13.69 -3.69 -6.13
C PRO A 292 -13.83 -2.16 -6.18
N TYR A 293 -14.95 -1.65 -5.67
CA TYR A 293 -15.08 -0.24 -5.30
C TYR A 293 -13.98 0.16 -4.30
N ALA A 294 -13.50 1.40 -4.40
CA ALA A 294 -12.49 1.91 -3.46
C ALA A 294 -13.04 2.12 -2.04
N TRP A 295 -14.36 2.29 -1.90
CA TRP A 295 -15.02 2.64 -0.65
C TRP A 295 -16.19 1.71 -0.36
N VAL A 296 -16.42 1.46 0.92
CA VAL A 296 -17.55 0.67 1.42
C VAL A 296 -18.01 1.23 2.77
N ASN A 297 -19.29 1.17 3.07
CA ASN A 297 -19.79 1.43 4.42
C ASN A 297 -19.75 0.15 5.24
N LEU A 298 -19.14 0.17 6.42
CA LEU A 298 -18.93 -1.04 7.24
C LEU A 298 -20.25 -1.69 7.73
N ARG A 299 -21.34 -0.93 7.84
CA ARG A 299 -22.66 -1.47 8.21
C ARG A 299 -23.56 -1.73 7.00
N ARG A 300 -23.51 -0.86 6.00
CA ARG A 300 -24.48 -0.82 4.89
C ARG A 300 -23.97 -1.40 3.58
N GLY A 301 -22.67 -1.72 3.47
CA GLY A 301 -22.05 -2.15 2.21
C GLY A 301 -21.83 -1.00 1.24
N VAL A 302 -21.92 -1.25 -0.06
CA VAL A 302 -21.76 -0.22 -1.11
C VAL A 302 -23.02 0.66 -1.15
N LEU A 303 -22.84 1.98 -1.06
CA LEU A 303 -23.94 2.95 -1.10
C LEU A 303 -24.45 3.16 -2.54
N PRO A 304 -25.73 3.56 -2.76
CA PRO A 304 -26.32 3.65 -4.11
C PRO A 304 -25.56 4.51 -5.13
N ASP A 305 -24.96 5.62 -4.68
CA ASP A 305 -24.21 6.57 -5.52
C ASP A 305 -22.70 6.50 -5.26
N GLU A 306 -22.20 5.31 -4.90
CA GLU A 306 -20.78 5.13 -4.57
C GLU A 306 -19.86 5.39 -5.77
N VAL A 307 -18.73 6.03 -5.50
CA VAL A 307 -17.74 6.41 -6.51
C VAL A 307 -17.15 5.14 -7.13
N THR A 308 -17.28 5.01 -8.45
CA THR A 308 -16.80 3.84 -9.18
C THR A 308 -15.28 3.87 -9.43
N HIS A 309 -14.64 5.03 -9.28
CA HIS A 309 -13.20 5.21 -9.47
C HIS A 309 -12.41 4.57 -8.32
N THR A 310 -11.51 3.66 -8.68
CA THR A 310 -10.48 3.08 -7.80
C THR A 310 -9.11 3.12 -8.50
N CYS A 311 -8.02 2.91 -7.78
CA CYS A 311 -6.69 2.79 -8.39
C CYS A 311 -6.24 1.33 -8.50
N THR A 312 -5.22 1.09 -9.30
CA THR A 312 -4.59 -0.22 -9.46
C THR A 312 -4.11 -0.79 -8.13
N ALA A 313 -3.41 0.01 -7.31
CA ALA A 313 -3.03 -0.39 -5.95
C ALA A 313 -4.26 -0.68 -5.09
N GLY A 314 -5.23 0.24 -5.04
CA GLY A 314 -6.42 0.11 -4.21
C GLY A 314 -7.26 -1.15 -4.51
N ALA A 315 -7.32 -1.55 -5.78
CA ALA A 315 -8.03 -2.76 -6.20
C ALA A 315 -7.18 -4.04 -6.17
N GLY A 316 -5.86 -3.93 -6.31
CA GLY A 316 -4.94 -5.04 -6.47
C GLY A 316 -4.22 -5.48 -5.19
N THR A 317 -4.20 -4.62 -4.18
CA THR A 317 -3.44 -4.79 -2.93
C THR A 317 -4.33 -5.32 -1.80
N LEU A 318 -5.07 -6.40 -2.09
CA LEU A 318 -5.95 -7.11 -1.14
C LEU A 318 -5.59 -8.59 -1.00
N LEU A 319 -4.73 -9.09 -1.90
CA LEU A 319 -4.49 -10.52 -2.10
C LEU A 319 -3.87 -11.21 -0.88
N LEU A 320 -2.91 -10.57 -0.20
CA LEU A 320 -2.17 -11.20 0.89
C LEU A 320 -3.10 -11.45 2.09
N GLU A 321 -3.76 -10.41 2.57
CA GLU A 321 -4.63 -10.43 3.75
C GLU A 321 -5.84 -11.33 3.50
N PHE A 322 -6.50 -11.19 2.34
CA PHE A 322 -7.67 -12.03 2.01
C PHE A 322 -7.29 -13.50 1.84
N SER A 323 -6.06 -13.80 1.39
CA SER A 323 -5.57 -15.18 1.32
C SER A 323 -5.26 -15.76 2.70
N VAL A 324 -4.60 -14.99 3.57
CA VAL A 324 -4.33 -15.39 4.95
C VAL A 324 -5.64 -15.59 5.72
N LEU A 325 -6.60 -14.66 5.57
CA LEU A 325 -7.93 -14.77 6.16
C LEU A 325 -8.66 -16.03 5.69
N SER A 326 -8.64 -16.33 4.38
CA SER A 326 -9.27 -17.54 3.84
C SER A 326 -8.63 -18.81 4.39
N ASN A 327 -7.30 -18.83 4.49
CA ASN A 327 -6.55 -19.98 4.99
C ASN A 327 -6.82 -20.23 6.49
N LEU A 328 -6.88 -19.18 7.31
CA LEU A 328 -7.09 -19.29 8.76
C LEU A 328 -8.56 -19.57 9.13
N SER A 329 -9.50 -18.99 8.39
CA SER A 329 -10.95 -19.16 8.64
C SER A 329 -11.56 -20.39 7.97
N GLY A 330 -10.91 -20.93 6.93
CA GLY A 330 -11.49 -21.94 6.06
C GLY A 330 -12.54 -21.40 5.08
N ILE A 331 -12.72 -20.08 4.98
CA ILE A 331 -13.73 -19.44 4.14
C ILE A 331 -13.07 -18.94 2.83
N PRO A 332 -13.28 -19.60 1.68
CA PRO A 332 -12.48 -19.35 0.48
C PRO A 332 -12.81 -18.04 -0.26
N ILE A 333 -13.97 -17.42 0.03
CA ILE A 333 -14.49 -16.32 -0.80
C ILE A 333 -13.57 -15.09 -0.81
N PHE A 334 -12.85 -14.82 0.30
CA PHE A 334 -11.94 -13.67 0.37
C PHE A 334 -10.82 -13.83 -0.67
N GLN A 335 -10.07 -14.93 -0.62
CA GLN A 335 -8.99 -15.20 -1.56
C GLN A 335 -9.50 -15.22 -3.01
N VAL A 336 -10.63 -15.88 -3.26
CA VAL A 336 -11.23 -15.96 -4.61
C VAL A 336 -11.51 -14.57 -5.18
N LYS A 337 -12.07 -13.66 -4.39
CA LYS A 337 -12.38 -12.30 -4.82
C LYS A 337 -11.13 -11.47 -5.06
N ALA A 338 -10.16 -11.50 -4.15
CA ALA A 338 -8.92 -10.75 -4.30
C ALA A 338 -8.06 -11.24 -5.49
N GLU A 339 -7.98 -12.56 -5.70
CA GLU A 339 -7.29 -13.12 -6.89
C GLU A 339 -7.97 -12.70 -8.19
N ALA A 340 -9.30 -12.71 -8.23
CA ALA A 340 -10.05 -12.30 -9.42
C ALA A 340 -9.77 -10.81 -9.75
N ALA A 341 -9.66 -9.94 -8.75
CA ALA A 341 -9.31 -8.53 -8.94
C ALA A 341 -7.89 -8.37 -9.53
N VAL A 342 -6.90 -9.05 -8.96
CA VAL A 342 -5.50 -9.05 -9.45
C VAL A 342 -5.44 -9.50 -10.91
N VAL A 343 -6.11 -10.61 -11.24
CA VAL A 343 -6.15 -11.12 -12.62
C VAL A 343 -6.88 -10.14 -13.55
N ALA A 344 -7.96 -9.50 -13.09
CA ALA A 344 -8.71 -8.54 -13.88
C ALA A 344 -7.91 -7.28 -14.22
N LEU A 345 -7.11 -6.75 -13.28
CA LEU A 345 -6.19 -5.65 -13.51
C LEU A 345 -5.08 -6.06 -14.49
N TYR A 346 -4.42 -7.21 -14.24
CA TYR A 346 -3.35 -7.70 -15.10
C TYR A 346 -3.81 -7.92 -16.55
N ARG A 347 -5.01 -8.46 -16.76
CA ARG A 347 -5.59 -8.68 -18.10
C ARG A 347 -5.84 -7.37 -18.87
N ARG A 348 -5.93 -6.24 -18.18
CA ARG A 348 -6.18 -4.91 -18.75
C ARG A 348 -4.92 -4.09 -18.99
N ARG A 349 -3.73 -4.63 -18.68
CA ARG A 349 -2.46 -3.98 -19.03
C ARG A 349 -2.36 -3.74 -20.54
N SER A 350 -1.59 -2.74 -20.95
CA SER A 350 -1.32 -2.44 -22.35
C SER A 350 -0.41 -3.50 -23.00
N SER A 351 -0.17 -3.37 -24.31
CA SER A 351 0.85 -4.15 -25.04
C SER A 351 2.27 -3.95 -24.48
N LEU A 352 2.52 -2.86 -23.75
CA LEU A 352 3.78 -2.55 -23.08
C LEU A 352 3.93 -3.26 -21.72
N ASN A 353 2.92 -4.04 -21.29
CA ASN A 353 2.80 -4.63 -19.96
C ASN A 353 2.72 -3.59 -18.82
N LEU A 354 2.20 -2.40 -19.11
CA LEU A 354 1.94 -1.36 -18.12
C LEU A 354 0.45 -1.30 -17.79
N VAL A 355 0.12 -0.82 -16.60
CA VAL A 355 -1.26 -0.60 -16.11
C VAL A 355 -1.46 0.90 -15.83
N GLY A 356 -2.69 1.38 -15.97
CA GLY A 356 -3.01 2.76 -15.63
C GLY A 356 -3.13 2.95 -14.12
N ASN A 357 -3.13 4.20 -13.67
CA ASN A 357 -3.32 4.53 -12.26
C ASN A 357 -4.76 4.27 -11.81
N GLY A 358 -5.72 4.91 -12.49
CA GLY A 358 -7.12 4.95 -12.10
C GLY A 358 -8.01 4.15 -13.04
N ILE A 359 -8.96 3.39 -12.49
CA ILE A 359 -9.87 2.50 -13.21
C ILE A 359 -11.29 2.56 -12.66
N SER A 360 -12.28 2.40 -13.54
CA SER A 360 -13.67 2.23 -13.14
C SER A 360 -13.93 0.80 -12.69
N SER A 361 -14.41 0.63 -11.46
CA SER A 361 -14.79 -0.67 -10.88
C SER A 361 -15.96 -1.32 -11.62
N VAL A 362 -16.85 -0.51 -12.20
CA VAL A 362 -18.08 -0.97 -12.88
C VAL A 362 -17.83 -1.33 -14.34
N SER A 363 -17.13 -0.48 -15.10
CA SER A 363 -16.88 -0.72 -16.53
C SER A 363 -15.55 -1.40 -16.81
N GLY A 364 -14.60 -1.36 -15.87
CA GLY A 364 -13.24 -1.85 -16.05
C GLY A 364 -12.42 -1.03 -17.05
N VAL A 365 -12.83 0.21 -17.35
CA VAL A 365 -12.12 1.14 -18.23
C VAL A 365 -11.13 1.97 -17.42
N TRP A 366 -9.89 2.09 -17.91
CA TRP A 366 -8.88 2.99 -17.35
C TRP A 366 -9.32 4.45 -17.47
N LEU A 367 -9.45 5.12 -16.34
CA LEU A 367 -9.82 6.54 -16.21
C LEU A 367 -8.58 7.45 -16.19
N GLN A 368 -7.49 6.96 -15.60
CA GLN A 368 -6.17 7.60 -15.61
C GLN A 368 -5.17 6.58 -16.14
N ARG A 369 -4.52 6.93 -17.26
CA ARG A 369 -3.72 6.00 -18.07
C ARG A 369 -2.22 6.16 -17.85
N GLU A 370 -1.83 6.98 -16.88
CA GLU A 370 -0.47 7.12 -16.41
C GLU A 370 -0.07 5.88 -15.61
N SER A 371 1.04 5.25 -15.99
CA SER A 371 1.70 4.17 -15.23
C SER A 371 2.80 4.79 -14.39
N THR A 372 2.86 4.43 -13.12
CA THR A 372 3.79 5.01 -12.14
C THR A 372 4.38 3.94 -11.22
N ALA A 373 5.52 4.24 -10.60
CA ALA A 373 6.08 3.49 -9.48
C ALA A 373 5.78 4.19 -8.14
N GLY A 374 5.01 5.27 -8.15
CA GLY A 374 4.47 5.94 -6.98
C GLY A 374 2.98 5.62 -6.78
N ALA A 375 2.28 6.56 -6.15
CA ALA A 375 0.92 6.37 -5.67
C ALA A 375 -0.09 5.89 -6.72
N GLY A 376 -0.81 4.84 -6.37
CA GLY A 376 -1.94 4.30 -7.13
C GLY A 376 -1.59 3.07 -7.97
N VAL A 377 -0.32 2.67 -8.04
CA VAL A 377 0.14 1.48 -8.79
C VAL A 377 1.17 0.68 -8.00
N ASP A 378 2.19 1.34 -7.46
CA ASP A 378 3.13 0.86 -6.43
C ASP A 378 2.98 -0.61 -5.96
N SER A 379 2.23 -0.83 -4.89
CA SER A 379 2.01 -2.08 -4.15
C SER A 379 1.34 -3.17 -4.98
N PHE A 380 0.78 -2.86 -6.15
CA PHE A 380 0.32 -3.90 -7.08
C PHE A 380 1.51 -4.74 -7.59
N PHE A 381 2.65 -4.12 -7.90
CA PHE A 381 3.86 -4.86 -8.26
C PHE A 381 4.32 -5.75 -7.10
N GLU A 382 4.30 -5.21 -5.89
CA GLU A 382 4.70 -5.93 -4.71
C GLU A 382 3.81 -7.12 -4.42
N TYR A 383 2.49 -6.97 -4.56
CA TYR A 383 1.53 -8.04 -4.27
C TYR A 383 1.58 -9.17 -5.30
N LEU A 384 2.02 -8.91 -6.53
CA LEU A 384 2.33 -9.98 -7.48
C LEU A 384 3.54 -10.80 -7.03
N LEU A 385 4.62 -10.14 -6.58
CA LEU A 385 5.82 -10.82 -6.09
C LEU A 385 5.58 -11.53 -4.76
N LYS A 386 5.08 -10.80 -3.76
CA LYS A 386 4.80 -11.30 -2.41
C LYS A 386 3.67 -12.32 -2.42
N GLY A 387 2.66 -12.17 -3.28
CA GLY A 387 1.62 -13.17 -3.49
C GLY A 387 2.17 -14.47 -4.07
N TYR A 388 3.15 -14.41 -4.98
CA TYR A 388 3.86 -15.62 -5.43
C TYR A 388 4.60 -16.30 -4.27
N LEU A 389 5.31 -15.53 -3.45
CA LEU A 389 6.05 -16.06 -2.30
C LEU A 389 5.12 -16.70 -1.26
N LEU A 390 3.97 -16.08 -0.97
CA LEU A 390 2.99 -16.58 -0.01
C LEU A 390 2.24 -17.81 -0.52
N LEU A 391 1.75 -17.76 -1.77
CA LEU A 391 0.82 -18.76 -2.31
C LEU A 391 1.49 -19.86 -3.15
N GLY A 392 2.75 -19.68 -3.54
CA GLY A 392 3.45 -20.58 -4.46
C GLY A 392 2.87 -20.61 -5.88
N LYS A 393 1.98 -19.66 -6.22
CA LYS A 393 1.24 -19.65 -7.49
C LYS A 393 2.09 -19.06 -8.61
N GLY A 394 2.67 -19.94 -9.45
CA GLY A 394 3.61 -19.54 -10.52
C GLY A 394 3.08 -18.52 -11.54
N TYR A 395 1.77 -18.35 -11.69
CA TYR A 395 1.22 -17.30 -12.56
C TYR A 395 1.46 -15.89 -11.99
N LEU A 396 1.47 -15.71 -10.67
CA LEU A 396 1.77 -14.42 -10.03
C LEU A 396 3.20 -13.99 -10.33
N ARG A 397 4.17 -14.91 -10.26
CA ARG A 397 5.55 -14.66 -10.69
C ARG A 397 5.62 -14.23 -12.15
N ARG A 398 4.91 -14.91 -13.05
CA ARG A 398 4.88 -14.55 -14.48
C ARG A 398 4.26 -13.17 -14.73
N MET A 399 3.21 -12.82 -13.98
CA MET A 399 2.59 -11.49 -14.03
C MET A 399 3.59 -10.43 -13.57
N PHE A 400 4.21 -10.63 -12.40
CA PHE A 400 5.25 -9.75 -11.86
C PHE A 400 6.39 -9.55 -12.87
N SER A 401 7.00 -10.63 -13.37
CA SER A 401 8.14 -10.52 -14.29
C SER A 401 7.80 -9.72 -15.54
N LYS A 402 6.61 -9.93 -16.14
CA LYS A 402 6.18 -9.19 -17.33
C LYS A 402 5.97 -7.70 -17.03
N MET A 403 5.31 -7.38 -15.93
CA MET A 403 5.07 -6.00 -15.54
C MET A 403 6.35 -5.28 -15.12
N TYR A 404 7.21 -5.93 -14.33
CA TYR A 404 8.52 -5.42 -13.93
C TYR A 404 9.39 -5.10 -15.15
N SER A 405 9.48 -6.02 -16.12
CA SER A 405 10.21 -5.77 -17.37
C SER A 405 9.63 -4.60 -18.17
N GLY A 406 8.30 -4.45 -18.21
CA GLY A 406 7.64 -3.28 -18.80
C GLY A 406 8.05 -1.99 -18.10
N ALA A 407 7.89 -1.94 -16.78
CA ALA A 407 8.24 -0.77 -15.97
C ALA A 407 9.72 -0.39 -16.14
N MET A 408 10.64 -1.34 -16.00
CA MET A 408 12.08 -1.06 -16.15
C MET A 408 12.48 -0.66 -17.58
N ARG A 409 11.69 -1.03 -18.61
CA ARG A 409 11.95 -0.63 -19.99
C ARG A 409 11.47 0.77 -20.30
N TYR A 410 10.30 1.16 -19.79
CA TYR A 410 9.64 2.40 -20.20
C TYR A 410 9.72 3.51 -19.15
N MET A 411 9.68 3.18 -17.86
CA MET A 411 9.67 4.15 -16.76
C MET A 411 11.08 4.50 -16.27
N ALA A 412 12.03 3.59 -16.42
CA ALA A 412 13.38 3.79 -15.91
C ALA A 412 14.19 4.75 -16.79
N VAL A 413 14.52 5.92 -16.25
CA VAL A 413 15.38 6.91 -16.92
C VAL A 413 16.73 7.01 -16.21
N ARG A 414 17.80 7.23 -16.98
CA ARG A 414 19.14 7.48 -16.44
C ARG A 414 19.26 8.93 -16.01
N GLY A 415 19.82 9.16 -14.83
CA GLY A 415 20.29 10.46 -14.33
C GLY A 415 21.81 10.46 -14.17
N GLU A 416 22.40 11.66 -14.10
CA GLU A 416 23.84 11.86 -14.00
C GLU A 416 24.29 12.19 -12.56
N PRO A 417 25.45 11.66 -12.07
CA PRO A 417 26.19 10.53 -12.62
C PRO A 417 25.64 9.19 -12.08
N MET A 418 25.19 8.31 -12.99
CA MET A 418 24.78 6.92 -12.75
C MET A 418 23.63 6.70 -11.74
N VAL A 419 22.63 7.57 -11.71
CA VAL A 419 21.37 7.32 -10.98
C VAL A 419 20.33 6.75 -11.93
N ARG A 420 19.37 5.96 -11.42
CA ARG A 420 18.18 5.57 -12.17
C ARG A 420 16.93 6.03 -11.43
N TRP A 421 16.06 6.72 -12.14
CA TRP A 421 14.77 7.16 -11.64
C TRP A 421 13.65 6.36 -12.29
N LEU A 422 12.54 6.16 -11.58
CA LEU A 422 11.31 5.64 -12.16
C LEU A 422 10.34 6.80 -12.30
N LEU A 423 10.03 7.14 -13.55
CA LEU A 423 9.13 8.25 -13.87
C LEU A 423 7.81 7.74 -14.44
N ASP A 424 6.80 8.59 -14.31
CA ASP A 424 5.46 8.32 -14.81
C ASP A 424 5.46 8.33 -16.35
N VAL A 425 4.81 7.34 -16.95
CA VAL A 425 4.68 7.22 -18.41
C VAL A 425 3.26 6.88 -18.83
N GLY A 426 2.86 7.25 -20.04
CA GLY A 426 1.60 6.79 -20.60
C GLY A 426 1.60 5.26 -20.78
N MET A 427 0.61 4.55 -20.26
CA MET A 427 0.60 3.08 -20.26
C MET A 427 0.63 2.48 -21.68
N ASP A 428 0.06 3.15 -22.69
CA ASP A 428 -0.07 2.61 -24.06
C ASP A 428 1.11 2.95 -24.97
N ASN A 429 1.79 4.05 -24.72
CA ASN A 429 2.84 4.59 -25.60
C ASN A 429 4.21 4.67 -24.93
N GLY A 430 4.29 4.53 -23.60
CA GLY A 430 5.53 4.67 -22.84
C GLY A 430 6.11 6.07 -22.90
N HIS A 431 5.36 7.06 -23.37
CA HIS A 431 5.82 8.44 -23.42
C HIS A 431 5.92 8.99 -22.02
N LEU A 432 7.03 9.64 -21.75
CA LEU A 432 7.29 10.28 -20.47
C LEU A 432 6.20 11.31 -20.18
N GLY A 433 5.57 11.16 -19.02
CA GLY A 433 4.61 12.10 -18.50
C GLY A 433 5.34 13.19 -17.75
N ARG A 434 5.21 13.18 -16.42
CA ARG A 434 5.81 14.20 -15.56
C ARG A 434 7.19 13.78 -15.10
N HIS A 435 8.12 14.74 -15.05
CA HIS A 435 9.47 14.53 -14.52
C HIS A 435 9.51 14.61 -12.98
N TYR A 436 8.53 14.00 -12.32
CA TYR A 436 8.47 13.93 -10.87
C TYR A 436 8.81 12.54 -10.38
N ALA A 437 9.72 12.49 -9.41
CA ALA A 437 10.04 11.31 -8.64
C ALA A 437 9.23 11.36 -7.33
N SER A 438 8.33 10.39 -7.12
CA SER A 438 7.60 10.27 -5.85
C SER A 438 8.49 9.68 -4.77
N SER A 439 8.39 10.17 -3.53
CA SER A 439 9.04 9.57 -2.36
C SER A 439 8.67 8.09 -2.18
N LEU A 440 7.44 7.73 -2.54
CA LEU A 440 6.89 6.39 -2.41
C LEU A 440 7.64 5.37 -3.28
N GLN A 441 8.23 5.78 -4.41
CA GLN A 441 9.02 4.87 -5.24
C GLN A 441 10.23 4.29 -4.49
N ALA A 442 10.57 4.82 -3.30
CA ALA A 442 11.59 4.26 -2.43
C ALA A 442 11.28 2.85 -1.92
N PHE A 443 10.09 2.29 -2.15
CA PHE A 443 9.81 0.86 -1.90
C PHE A 443 10.49 -0.04 -2.96
N TRP A 444 10.67 0.50 -4.17
CA TRP A 444 11.08 -0.28 -5.34
C TRP A 444 12.42 -1.01 -5.15
N PRO A 445 13.46 -0.42 -4.55
CA PRO A 445 14.70 -1.14 -4.26
C PRO A 445 14.50 -2.36 -3.35
N ALA A 446 13.69 -2.27 -2.30
CA ALA A 446 13.34 -3.42 -1.44
C ALA A 446 12.70 -4.54 -2.27
N MET A 447 11.70 -4.21 -3.10
CA MET A 447 11.06 -5.16 -4.02
C MET A 447 12.07 -5.79 -4.98
N GLN A 448 13.00 -5.00 -5.53
CA GLN A 448 14.06 -5.50 -6.41
C GLN A 448 14.99 -6.47 -5.68
N VAL A 449 15.40 -6.17 -4.44
CA VAL A 449 16.19 -7.11 -3.63
C VAL A 449 15.46 -8.43 -3.45
N ILE A 450 14.17 -8.41 -3.10
CA ILE A 450 13.34 -9.63 -2.95
C ILE A 450 13.25 -10.39 -4.29
N ALA A 451 13.20 -9.68 -5.42
CA ALA A 451 13.19 -10.25 -6.76
C ALA A 451 14.56 -10.74 -7.26
N GLY A 452 15.63 -10.60 -6.46
CA GLY A 452 17.00 -10.96 -6.85
C GLY A 452 17.71 -9.94 -7.75
N GLN A 453 17.17 -8.72 -7.88
CA GLN A 453 17.69 -7.61 -8.69
C GLN A 453 18.51 -6.62 -7.86
N THR A 454 19.38 -7.13 -6.97
CA THR A 454 20.12 -6.31 -6.00
C THR A 454 20.99 -5.24 -6.65
N ALA A 455 21.58 -5.51 -7.83
CA ALA A 455 22.39 -4.52 -8.54
C ALA A 455 21.56 -3.29 -8.97
N ASP A 456 20.38 -3.49 -9.54
CA ASP A 456 19.47 -2.39 -9.91
C ASP A 456 18.95 -1.64 -8.68
N ALA A 457 18.66 -2.37 -7.60
CA ALA A 457 18.19 -1.79 -6.34
C ALA A 457 19.17 -0.75 -5.78
N ARG A 458 20.48 -1.05 -5.82
CA ARG A 458 21.53 -0.13 -5.38
C ARG A 458 21.53 1.18 -6.15
N VAL A 459 21.26 1.13 -7.46
CA VAL A 459 21.30 2.29 -8.37
C VAL A 459 20.08 3.21 -8.19
N ILE A 460 18.90 2.64 -7.99
CA ILE A 460 17.70 3.45 -7.72
C ILE A 460 17.79 4.06 -6.31
N HIS A 461 18.21 3.26 -5.32
CA HIS A 461 18.36 3.71 -3.94
C HIS A 461 19.38 4.86 -3.80
N SER A 462 20.51 4.83 -4.51
CA SER A 462 21.51 5.91 -4.43
C SER A 462 20.96 7.26 -4.91
N GLY A 463 20.08 7.25 -5.92
CA GLY A 463 19.39 8.46 -6.39
C GLY A 463 18.49 9.08 -5.34
N LEU A 464 17.65 8.25 -4.73
CA LEU A 464 16.77 8.66 -3.65
C LEU A 464 17.58 9.15 -2.44
N TRP A 465 18.68 8.48 -2.12
CA TRP A 465 19.59 8.90 -1.05
C TRP A 465 20.21 10.27 -1.32
N ALA A 466 20.57 10.59 -2.57
CA ALA A 466 21.08 11.92 -2.91
C ALA A 466 20.04 13.03 -2.65
N VAL A 467 18.75 12.75 -2.86
CA VAL A 467 17.67 13.69 -2.51
C VAL A 467 17.51 13.80 -1.00
N TRP A 468 17.56 12.68 -0.28
CA TRP A 468 17.55 12.68 1.19
C TRP A 468 18.68 13.54 1.75
N GLN A 469 19.91 13.38 1.26
CA GLN A 469 21.07 14.17 1.70
C GLN A 469 20.90 15.68 1.47
N LYS A 470 20.09 16.08 0.48
CA LYS A 470 19.82 17.49 0.19
C LYS A 470 18.80 18.13 1.15
N PHE A 471 17.76 17.40 1.54
CA PHE A 471 16.62 17.97 2.29
C PHE A 471 16.43 17.36 3.69
N SER A 472 17.26 16.39 4.06
CA SER A 472 17.13 15.50 5.23
C SER A 472 15.89 14.60 5.23
N PHE A 473 15.08 14.64 4.17
CA PHE A 473 13.86 13.87 3.96
C PHE A 473 13.57 13.76 2.46
N LEU A 474 12.83 12.74 2.02
CA LEU A 474 12.32 12.70 0.66
C LEU A 474 11.05 13.57 0.56
N PRO A 475 10.99 14.61 -0.28
CA PRO A 475 9.72 15.29 -0.55
C PRO A 475 8.74 14.32 -1.23
N GLU A 476 7.44 14.49 -0.98
CA GLU A 476 6.39 13.70 -1.63
C GLU A 476 6.58 13.58 -3.14
N LEU A 477 6.85 14.71 -3.81
CA LEU A 477 7.25 14.77 -5.21
C LEU A 477 8.52 15.62 -5.37
N PHE A 478 9.52 15.04 -6.02
CA PHE A 478 10.77 15.71 -6.40
C PHE A 478 10.82 15.96 -7.91
N SER A 479 11.04 17.22 -8.31
CA SER A 479 11.24 17.59 -9.72
C SER A 479 12.65 17.28 -10.17
N LEU A 480 12.82 16.36 -11.11
CA LEU A 480 14.15 16.09 -11.68
C LEU A 480 14.65 17.26 -12.53
N THR A 481 13.76 17.89 -13.31
CA THR A 481 14.12 19.00 -14.20
C THR A 481 14.57 20.23 -13.43
N ALA A 482 13.86 20.57 -12.35
CA ALA A 482 14.22 21.72 -11.51
C ALA A 482 15.23 21.35 -10.41
N SER A 483 15.48 20.05 -10.19
CA SER A 483 16.21 19.54 -9.02
C SER A 483 15.70 20.14 -7.70
N ALA A 484 14.37 20.27 -7.60
CA ALA A 484 13.68 21.03 -6.55
C ALA A 484 12.42 20.30 -6.07
N VAL A 485 11.93 20.68 -4.89
CA VAL A 485 10.68 20.18 -4.33
C VAL A 485 9.49 20.64 -5.18
N HIS A 486 8.49 19.78 -5.36
CA HIS A 486 7.26 20.13 -6.07
C HIS A 486 6.53 21.29 -5.37
N PRO A 487 5.96 22.27 -6.08
CA PRO A 487 5.37 23.47 -5.47
C PRO A 487 4.14 23.21 -4.58
N VAL A 488 3.52 22.04 -4.65
CA VAL A 488 2.35 21.66 -3.84
C VAL A 488 2.70 20.52 -2.88
N GLU A 489 3.00 19.33 -3.42
CA GLU A 489 3.42 18.13 -2.67
C GLU A 489 4.85 18.22 -2.10
N ARG A 490 5.02 19.02 -1.03
CA ARG A 490 6.33 19.33 -0.40
C ARG A 490 6.64 18.51 0.85
N GLY A 491 5.67 17.77 1.35
CA GLY A 491 5.73 17.16 2.68
C GLY A 491 6.57 15.89 2.75
N TYR A 492 6.76 15.41 3.97
CA TYR A 492 7.25 14.07 4.31
C TYR A 492 6.46 13.57 5.52
N PRO A 493 5.46 12.69 5.33
CA PRO A 493 4.55 12.24 6.37
C PRO A 493 5.15 11.05 7.14
N LEU A 494 6.44 11.10 7.46
CA LEU A 494 7.14 10.06 8.26
C LEU A 494 7.29 8.70 7.54
N ARG A 495 7.40 8.74 6.22
CA ARG A 495 7.37 7.61 5.28
C ARG A 495 8.40 6.50 5.54
N PRO A 496 8.01 5.22 5.45
CA PRO A 496 8.87 4.08 5.76
C PRO A 496 9.80 3.62 4.63
N GLU A 497 9.50 3.95 3.39
CA GLU A 497 10.01 3.24 2.21
C GLU A 497 11.54 3.33 2.07
N MET A 498 12.11 4.46 2.48
CA MET A 498 13.56 4.64 2.47
C MET A 498 14.25 3.75 3.51
N ALA A 499 13.66 3.63 4.71
CA ALA A 499 14.17 2.76 5.76
C ALA A 499 13.97 1.27 5.40
N GLU A 500 12.85 0.92 4.77
CA GLU A 500 12.58 -0.41 4.23
C GLU A 500 13.67 -0.83 3.24
N SER A 501 13.91 -0.01 2.21
CA SER A 501 14.91 -0.33 1.18
C SER A 501 16.33 -0.40 1.73
N ALA A 502 16.70 0.49 2.65
CA ALA A 502 17.99 0.41 3.34
C ALA A 502 18.13 -0.91 4.12
N TYR A 503 17.08 -1.34 4.84
CA TYR A 503 17.06 -2.62 5.54
C TYR A 503 17.29 -3.81 4.59
N PHE A 504 16.51 -3.92 3.51
CA PHE A 504 16.64 -5.04 2.57
C PHE A 504 17.99 -5.05 1.86
N LEU A 505 18.50 -3.88 1.46
CA LEU A 505 19.83 -3.77 0.85
C LEU A 505 20.94 -4.17 1.83
N PHE A 506 20.85 -3.76 3.10
CA PHE A 506 21.78 -4.22 4.13
C PHE A 506 21.72 -5.75 4.28
N LYS A 507 20.52 -6.32 4.41
CA LYS A 507 20.34 -7.77 4.58
C LYS A 507 20.88 -8.58 3.40
N ALA A 508 20.75 -8.08 2.18
CA ALA A 508 21.20 -8.78 0.98
C ALA A 508 22.70 -8.64 0.70
N THR A 509 23.32 -7.53 1.12
CA THR A 509 24.71 -7.21 0.72
C THR A 509 25.72 -7.23 1.87
N GLY A 510 25.27 -7.12 3.13
CA GLY A 510 26.15 -6.89 4.28
C GLY A 510 26.84 -5.52 4.26
N ASN A 511 26.55 -4.65 3.29
CA ASN A 511 27.23 -3.37 3.14
C ASN A 511 26.79 -2.40 4.24
N ARG A 512 27.74 -2.01 5.10
CA ARG A 512 27.50 -1.14 6.26
C ARG A 512 27.06 0.29 5.89
N THR A 513 27.23 0.73 4.64
CA THR A 513 26.66 2.01 4.18
C THR A 513 25.14 2.06 4.42
N TYR A 514 24.41 0.95 4.24
CA TYR A 514 22.97 0.94 4.47
C TYR A 514 22.59 1.00 5.96
N LEU A 515 23.47 0.54 6.87
CA LEU A 515 23.31 0.77 8.31
C LEU A 515 23.44 2.24 8.64
N GLU A 516 24.45 2.89 8.06
CA GLU A 516 24.69 4.32 8.25
C GLU A 516 23.52 5.17 7.73
N ILE A 517 22.97 4.79 6.57
CA ILE A 517 21.73 5.40 6.04
C ILE A 517 20.58 5.25 7.05
N GLY A 518 20.37 4.06 7.62
CA GLY A 518 19.36 3.87 8.67
C GLY A 518 19.62 4.74 9.91
N ARG A 519 20.88 4.86 10.34
CA ARG A 519 21.29 5.71 11.48
C ARG A 519 20.96 7.18 11.20
N GLU A 520 21.27 7.67 10.01
CA GLU A 520 20.99 9.04 9.58
C GLU A 520 19.48 9.31 9.50
N ILE A 521 18.69 8.37 8.98
CA ILE A 521 17.22 8.47 8.96
C ILE A 521 16.68 8.60 10.40
N ALA A 522 17.10 7.72 11.31
CA ALA A 522 16.68 7.76 12.71
C ALA A 522 17.08 9.08 13.38
N ALA A 523 18.29 9.57 13.14
CA ALA A 523 18.78 10.83 13.68
C ALA A 523 17.98 12.05 13.15
N ALA A 524 17.68 12.07 11.85
CA ALA A 524 16.90 13.13 11.23
C ALA A 524 15.47 13.19 11.80
N LEU A 525 14.79 12.03 11.89
CA LEU A 525 13.49 11.91 12.54
C LEU A 525 13.54 12.42 13.98
N ASN A 526 14.52 11.96 14.76
CA ASN A 526 14.65 12.32 16.17
C ASN A 526 14.94 13.81 16.42
N THR A 527 15.66 14.45 15.50
CA THR A 527 16.08 15.85 15.66
C THR A 527 15.04 16.82 15.13
N VAL A 528 14.40 16.50 14.00
CA VAL A 528 13.54 17.46 13.28
C VAL A 528 12.07 17.25 13.60
N THR A 529 11.61 16.00 13.69
CA THR A 529 10.18 15.69 13.76
C THR A 529 9.67 15.46 15.19
N ARG A 530 10.57 15.27 16.16
CA ARG A 530 10.21 14.98 17.55
C ARG A 530 9.51 16.18 18.21
N THR A 531 8.39 15.92 18.87
CA THR A 531 7.62 16.88 19.68
C THR A 531 7.55 16.40 21.13
N GLU A 532 6.90 17.17 22.01
CA GLU A 532 6.63 16.74 23.40
C GLU A 532 5.86 15.41 23.46
N CYS A 533 4.95 15.19 22.51
CA CYS A 533 3.95 14.13 22.59
C CYS A 533 4.12 13.02 21.56
N GLY A 534 5.04 13.16 20.59
CA GLY A 534 5.28 12.14 19.57
C GLY A 534 6.22 12.65 18.48
N PHE A 535 5.96 12.29 17.22
CA PHE A 535 6.68 12.80 16.05
C PHE A 535 5.70 13.37 15.02
N ALA A 536 5.99 14.55 14.51
CA ALA A 536 5.15 15.28 13.57
C ALA A 536 5.59 15.08 12.13
N SER A 537 4.64 14.81 11.25
CA SER A 537 4.80 14.91 9.79
C SER A 537 5.39 16.27 9.40
N ILE A 538 6.14 16.31 8.31
CA ILE A 538 6.71 17.54 7.76
C ILE A 538 5.79 18.02 6.64
N GLY A 539 5.30 19.26 6.72
CA GLY A 539 4.51 19.89 5.66
C GLY A 539 5.36 20.51 4.54
N ASN A 540 6.63 20.83 4.82
CA ASN A 540 7.58 21.27 3.81
C ASN A 540 9.02 20.88 4.19
N VAL A 541 9.65 20.00 3.39
CA VAL A 541 11.02 19.52 3.63
C VAL A 541 12.11 20.58 3.42
N GLU A 542 11.83 21.69 2.74
CA GLU A 542 12.80 22.78 2.59
C GLU A 542 12.92 23.64 3.85
N SER A 543 11.78 23.87 4.51
CA SER A 543 11.72 24.70 5.73
C SER A 543 11.64 23.89 7.02
N HIS A 544 11.53 22.56 6.91
CA HIS A 544 11.21 21.64 8.01
C HIS A 544 9.99 22.07 8.84
N ARG A 545 9.00 22.69 8.18
CA ARG A 545 7.75 23.09 8.85
C ARG A 545 6.98 21.83 9.20
N LEU A 546 6.65 21.64 10.47
CA LEU A 546 5.89 20.50 10.96
C LEU A 546 4.38 20.71 10.75
N ASP A 547 3.68 19.62 10.42
CA ASP A 547 2.24 19.51 10.38
C ASP A 547 1.76 18.68 11.58
N ASN A 548 0.56 18.96 12.10
CA ASN A 548 0.07 18.40 13.36
C ASN A 548 -0.53 16.99 13.18
N HIS A 549 0.29 16.05 12.74
CA HIS A 549 -0.14 14.68 12.44
C HIS A 549 0.99 13.68 12.67
N MET A 550 0.68 12.54 13.28
CA MET A 550 1.57 11.38 13.40
C MET A 550 0.84 10.17 12.83
N GLU A 551 1.28 9.75 11.66
CA GLU A 551 0.73 8.59 10.98
C GLU A 551 0.99 7.29 11.77
N SER A 552 0.01 6.38 11.80
CA SER A 552 0.13 5.08 12.50
C SER A 552 1.34 4.26 12.00
N PHE A 553 1.63 4.36 10.71
CA PHE A 553 2.74 3.67 10.06
C PHE A 553 4.13 4.13 10.51
N LEU A 554 4.29 5.24 11.23
CA LEU A 554 5.57 5.54 11.88
C LEU A 554 5.97 4.39 12.84
N LEU A 555 5.01 3.96 13.66
CA LEU A 555 5.21 2.93 14.69
C LEU A 555 5.20 1.53 14.09
N SER A 556 4.30 1.29 13.14
CA SER A 556 4.17 -0.03 12.54
C SER A 556 5.24 -0.27 11.48
N GLU A 557 5.70 0.77 10.77
CA GLU A 557 6.64 0.67 9.66
C GLU A 557 8.03 1.28 9.89
N THR A 558 8.13 2.61 9.90
CA THR A 558 9.40 3.32 9.83
C THR A 558 10.35 2.92 10.96
N LEU A 559 9.87 2.96 12.21
CA LEU A 559 10.68 2.58 13.37
C LEU A 559 10.96 1.07 13.41
N LYS A 560 10.08 0.24 12.85
CA LYS A 560 10.30 -1.21 12.75
C LYS A 560 11.48 -1.52 11.83
N TYR A 561 11.52 -0.95 10.63
CA TYR A 561 12.64 -1.19 9.70
C TYR A 561 13.97 -0.64 10.22
N LEU A 562 13.95 0.52 10.88
CA LEU A 562 15.14 1.07 11.54
C LEU A 562 15.65 0.16 12.67
N TYR A 563 14.75 -0.42 13.46
CA TYR A 563 15.10 -1.35 14.53
C TYR A 563 15.67 -2.68 13.96
N LEU A 564 15.04 -3.21 12.92
CA LEU A 564 15.48 -4.45 12.24
C LEU A 564 16.81 -4.30 11.51
N SER A 565 17.14 -3.08 11.05
CA SER A 565 18.43 -2.76 10.44
C SER A 565 19.60 -2.94 11.39
N SER A 566 19.35 -2.92 12.70
CA SER A 566 20.36 -3.11 13.75
C SER A 566 20.21 -4.47 14.44
N PRO A 567 20.64 -5.60 13.83
CA PRO A 567 20.48 -6.92 14.43
C PRO A 567 21.32 -7.06 15.70
N PRO A 568 20.84 -7.79 16.73
CA PRO A 568 21.67 -8.16 17.87
C PRO A 568 22.84 -9.04 17.42
N HIS A 569 23.97 -8.93 18.12
CA HIS A 569 25.16 -9.75 17.93
C HIS A 569 24.91 -11.23 18.25
#